data_AF-A0A833YJ34-F1
#
_entry.id   AF-A0A833YJ34-F1
#
_cell.length_a   1.000
_cell.length_b   1.000
_cell.length_c   1.000
_cell.angle_alpha   90.00
_cell.angle_beta   90.00
_cell.angle_gamma   90.00
#
_symmetry.space_group_name_H-M   'P 1'
#
loop_
_entity.id
_entity.type
_entity.pdbx_description
1 polymer ?
#
loop_
_entity_poly.entity_id
_entity_poly.type
_entity_poly.pdbx_seq_one_letter_code
_entity_poly.pdbx_strand_id
1 'polypeptide(L)'
;MTSQTEHASPANSMVESHEGDFGCSVMDLRKLMELRSTDAVNQINVHYGGVLNLCRRLKTNPVEGLSGNPEDLGKRKQMFGMNLIPPKKPKTFLELVWEALQDVTLIILEIAAIISLVLSFYRPPGEDNEREYLE
;
A
#
# COMPACT_ATOMS: atom_id res chain seq x y z
N MET A 1 -9.69 -54.02 -4.96
CA MET A 1 -9.44 -53.15 -6.13
C MET A 1 -10.22 -51.88 -5.91
N THR A 2 -9.50 -50.75 -5.89
CA THR A 2 -9.92 -49.36 -6.21
C THR A 2 -11.18 -48.77 -5.55
N SER A 3 -11.26 -47.53 -5.10
CA SER A 3 -10.34 -46.40 -4.90
C SER A 3 -11.20 -45.31 -4.25
N GLN A 4 -10.57 -44.45 -3.46
CA GLN A 4 -11.15 -43.24 -2.88
C GLN A 4 -11.75 -42.32 -3.96
N THR A 5 -12.81 -41.59 -3.64
CA THR A 5 -13.18 -40.37 -4.37
C THR A 5 -13.42 -39.28 -3.34
N GLU A 6 -12.39 -38.46 -3.17
CA GLU A 6 -12.41 -37.25 -2.36
C GLU A 6 -13.44 -36.28 -2.93
N HIS A 7 -14.28 -35.74 -2.04
CA HIS A 7 -15.21 -34.67 -2.35
C HIS A 7 -14.42 -33.39 -2.63
N ALA A 8 -14.15 -33.14 -3.91
CA ALA A 8 -13.62 -31.87 -4.37
C ALA A 8 -14.69 -30.79 -4.20
N SER A 9 -14.43 -29.83 -3.31
CA SER A 9 -15.20 -28.59 -3.18
C SER A 9 -15.23 -27.88 -4.54
N PRO A 10 -16.42 -27.56 -5.11
CA PRO A 10 -16.46 -26.79 -6.33
C PRO A 10 -15.92 -25.40 -6.04
N ALA A 11 -14.99 -24.99 -6.90
CA ALA A 11 -14.35 -23.70 -6.92
C ALA A 11 -15.38 -22.58 -6.75
N ASN A 12 -14.99 -21.61 -5.94
CA ASN A 12 -15.63 -20.33 -5.72
C ASN A 12 -15.93 -19.68 -7.08
N SER A 13 -17.13 -19.94 -7.63
CA SER A 13 -17.68 -19.16 -8.74
C SER A 13 -18.00 -17.80 -8.15
N MET A 14 -17.00 -16.92 -8.15
CA MET A 14 -17.18 -15.50 -7.94
C MET A 14 -18.25 -15.06 -8.94
N VAL A 15 -19.44 -14.82 -8.40
CA VAL A 15 -20.53 -14.18 -9.11
C VAL A 15 -20.00 -12.81 -9.51
N GLU A 16 -19.59 -12.65 -10.78
CA GLU A 16 -19.40 -11.35 -11.40
C GLU A 16 -20.78 -10.67 -11.39
N SER A 17 -21.08 -9.99 -10.28
CA SER A 17 -22.27 -9.17 -10.15
C SER A 17 -22.16 -8.03 -11.15
N HIS A 18 -22.79 -8.20 -12.30
CA HIS A 18 -23.18 -7.12 -13.19
C HIS A 18 -24.33 -6.29 -12.57
N GLU A 19 -24.22 -5.93 -11.29
CA GLU A 19 -25.18 -5.07 -10.58
C GLU A 19 -24.50 -3.74 -10.22
N GLY A 20 -24.06 -3.05 -11.26
CA GLY A 20 -23.64 -1.66 -11.19
C GLY A 20 -24.47 -0.82 -12.14
N ASP A 21 -24.66 0.45 -11.82
CA ASP A 21 -25.33 1.43 -12.70
C ASP A 21 -24.63 1.57 -14.09
N PHE A 22 -23.41 1.03 -14.22
CA PHE A 22 -22.61 1.00 -15.44
C PHE A 22 -22.50 -0.41 -16.02
N GLY A 23 -22.44 -0.50 -17.36
CA GLY A 23 -22.38 -1.77 -18.08
C GLY A 23 -20.98 -2.42 -18.16
N CYS A 24 -20.03 -1.98 -17.34
CA CYS A 24 -18.67 -2.50 -17.23
C CYS A 24 -18.08 -2.17 -15.84
N SER A 25 -17.16 -3.02 -15.37
CA SER A 25 -16.47 -2.86 -14.08
C SER A 25 -15.06 -2.26 -14.24
N VAL A 26 -14.45 -1.85 -13.12
CA VAL A 26 -13.03 -1.42 -13.09
C VAL A 26 -12.10 -2.54 -13.57
N MET A 27 -12.40 -3.79 -13.22
CA MET A 27 -11.56 -4.93 -13.59
C MET A 27 -11.60 -5.18 -15.09
N ASP A 28 -12.76 -5.01 -15.71
CA ASP A 28 -12.92 -5.10 -17.16
C ASP A 28 -12.07 -4.04 -17.90
N LEU A 29 -12.12 -2.80 -17.40
CA LEU A 29 -11.35 -1.69 -17.95
C LEU A 29 -9.85 -1.89 -17.73
N ARG A 30 -9.43 -2.42 -16.57
CA ARG A 30 -8.03 -2.77 -16.29
C ARG A 30 -7.51 -3.84 -17.23
N LYS A 31 -8.28 -4.91 -17.45
CA LYS A 31 -7.94 -5.97 -18.40
C LYS A 31 -7.76 -5.41 -19.81
N LEU A 32 -8.60 -4.45 -20.20
CA LEU A 32 -8.44 -3.79 -21.49
C LEU A 32 -7.14 -2.98 -21.59
N MET A 33 -6.70 -2.34 -20.50
CA MET A 33 -5.43 -1.60 -20.43
C MET A 33 -4.19 -2.50 -20.47
N GLU A 34 -4.32 -3.79 -20.17
CA GLU A 34 -3.23 -4.77 -20.29
C GLU A 34 -2.98 -5.20 -21.74
N LEU A 35 -4.00 -5.07 -22.61
CA LEU A 35 -3.91 -5.38 -24.03
C LEU A 35 -3.26 -4.24 -24.82
N ARG A 36 -2.66 -4.57 -25.97
CA ARG A 36 -1.96 -3.61 -26.84
C ARG A 36 -2.44 -3.70 -28.28
N SER A 37 -2.34 -2.58 -29.01
CA SER A 37 -2.57 -2.50 -30.45
C SER A 37 -3.89 -3.15 -30.89
N THR A 38 -3.85 -4.05 -31.88
CA THR A 38 -5.03 -4.72 -32.45
C THR A 38 -5.75 -5.62 -31.47
N ASP A 39 -5.06 -6.16 -30.47
CA ASP A 39 -5.67 -7.08 -29.50
C ASP A 39 -6.68 -6.36 -28.62
N ALA A 40 -6.36 -5.13 -28.21
CA ALA A 40 -7.29 -4.29 -27.47
C ALA A 40 -8.53 -3.94 -28.32
N VAL A 41 -8.33 -3.61 -29.60
CA VAL A 41 -9.43 -3.29 -30.53
C VAL A 41 -10.34 -4.51 -30.74
N ASN A 42 -9.75 -5.68 -30.94
CA ASN A 42 -10.47 -6.94 -31.08
C ASN A 42 -11.27 -7.25 -29.81
N GLN A 43 -10.67 -7.10 -28.63
CA GLN A 43 -11.35 -7.29 -27.35
C GLN A 43 -12.54 -6.33 -27.20
N ILE A 44 -12.39 -5.06 -27.59
CA ILE A 44 -13.47 -4.07 -27.56
C ILE A 44 -14.61 -4.48 -28.48
N ASN A 45 -14.29 -4.89 -29.71
CA ASN A 45 -15.29 -5.30 -30.70
C ASN A 45 -16.05 -6.57 -30.25
N VAL A 46 -15.34 -7.57 -29.74
CA VAL A 46 -15.93 -8.85 -29.31
C VAL A 46 -16.78 -8.69 -28.04
N HIS A 47 -16.26 -8.03 -27.00
CA HIS A 47 -16.95 -7.99 -25.70
C HIS A 47 -17.94 -6.84 -25.55
N TYR A 48 -17.74 -5.74 -26.29
CA TYR A 48 -18.56 -4.55 -26.13
C TYR A 48 -19.34 -4.19 -27.39
N GLY A 49 -19.04 -4.81 -28.54
CA GLY A 49 -19.66 -4.41 -29.82
C GLY A 49 -19.12 -3.08 -30.32
N GLY A 50 -17.86 -2.75 -29.99
CA GLY A 50 -17.16 -1.57 -30.47
C GLY A 50 -17.10 -0.41 -29.47
N VAL A 51 -16.31 0.62 -29.83
CA VAL A 51 -15.99 1.77 -28.96
C VAL A 51 -17.25 2.56 -28.58
N LEU A 52 -18.19 2.77 -29.50
CA LEU A 52 -19.42 3.51 -29.22
C LEU A 52 -20.29 2.82 -28.16
N ASN A 53 -20.37 1.49 -28.20
CA ASN A 53 -21.10 0.73 -27.19
C ASN A 53 -20.39 0.74 -25.84
N LEU A 54 -19.05 0.75 -25.83
CA LEU A 54 -18.28 0.95 -24.61
C LEU A 54 -18.55 2.34 -24.01
N CYS A 55 -18.58 3.41 -24.82
CA CYS A 55 -18.97 4.75 -24.37
C CYS A 55 -20.39 4.78 -23.79
N ARG A 56 -21.35 4.08 -24.43
CA ARG A 56 -22.72 3.94 -23.92
C ARG A 56 -22.77 3.23 -22.57
N ARG A 57 -22.01 2.15 -22.39
CA ARG A 57 -21.91 1.42 -21.10
C ARG A 57 -21.28 2.26 -20.01
N LEU A 58 -20.31 3.11 -20.36
CA LEU A 58 -19.69 4.10 -19.49
C LEU A 58 -20.54 5.36 -19.31
N LYS A 59 -21.71 5.46 -19.98
CA LYS A 59 -22.58 6.65 -19.97
C LYS A 59 -21.82 7.95 -20.26
N THR A 60 -20.94 7.94 -21.27
CA THR A 60 -20.17 9.12 -21.67
C THR A 60 -20.42 9.45 -23.15
N ASN A 61 -20.43 10.73 -23.48
CA ASN A 61 -20.42 11.16 -24.87
C ASN A 61 -18.98 10.98 -25.43
N PRO A 62 -18.80 10.37 -26.62
CA PRO A 62 -17.47 10.19 -27.21
C PRO A 62 -16.81 11.49 -27.69
N VAL A 63 -17.59 12.56 -27.88
CA VAL A 63 -17.12 13.87 -28.35
C VAL A 63 -17.09 14.88 -27.19
N GLU A 64 -18.19 14.98 -26.45
CA GLU A 64 -18.36 16.00 -25.40
C GLU A 64 -17.98 15.51 -24.00
N GLY A 65 -17.80 14.20 -23.82
CA GLY A 65 -17.45 13.61 -22.52
C GLY A 65 -18.62 13.57 -21.52
N LEU A 66 -18.33 13.93 -20.27
CA LEU A 66 -19.28 13.93 -19.16
C LEU A 66 -19.86 15.33 -18.96
N SER A 67 -21.14 15.41 -18.59
CA SER A 67 -21.84 16.69 -18.37
C SER A 67 -21.40 17.46 -17.11
N GLY A 68 -20.60 16.84 -16.25
CA GLY A 68 -20.14 17.44 -14.99
C GLY A 68 -21.17 17.45 -13.86
N ASN A 69 -22.30 16.75 -14.00
CA ASN A 69 -23.30 16.64 -12.94
C ASN A 69 -22.67 16.03 -11.66
N PRO A 70 -22.72 16.72 -10.51
CA PRO A 70 -22.11 16.23 -9.27
C PRO A 70 -22.66 14.87 -8.81
N GLU A 71 -23.93 14.56 -9.05
CA GLU A 71 -24.51 13.26 -8.70
C GLU A 71 -23.93 12.12 -9.55
N ASP A 72 -23.79 12.33 -10.86
CA ASP A 72 -23.18 11.37 -11.78
C ASP A 72 -21.70 11.16 -11.42
N LEU A 73 -20.97 12.24 -11.13
CA LEU A 73 -19.58 12.17 -10.69
C LEU A 73 -19.43 11.42 -9.35
N GLY A 74 -20.37 11.60 -8.42
CA GLY A 74 -20.42 10.86 -7.16
C GLY A 74 -20.58 9.36 -7.38
N LYS A 75 -21.57 8.95 -8.21
CA LYS A 75 -21.80 7.55 -8.58
C LYS A 75 -20.58 6.92 -9.24
N ARG A 76 -19.93 7.65 -10.16
CA ARG A 76 -18.69 7.20 -10.82
C ARG A 76 -17.55 7.00 -9.84
N LYS A 77 -17.36 7.91 -8.88
CA LYS A 77 -16.33 7.75 -7.83
C LYS A 77 -16.60 6.54 -6.95
N GLN A 78 -17.87 6.25 -6.66
CA GLN A 78 -18.24 5.07 -5.87
C GLN A 78 -17.97 3.77 -6.64
N MET A 79 -18.29 3.73 -7.93
CA MET A 79 -18.15 2.53 -8.76
C MET A 79 -16.72 2.30 -9.27
N PHE A 80 -16.03 3.36 -9.70
CA PHE A 80 -14.71 3.27 -10.34
C PHE A 80 -13.55 3.68 -9.44
N GLY A 81 -13.83 4.23 -8.26
CA GLY A 81 -12.83 4.77 -7.36
C GLY A 81 -12.35 6.17 -7.76
N MET A 82 -11.40 6.69 -7.00
CA MET A 82 -10.78 8.01 -7.23
C MET A 82 -9.47 7.85 -8.01
N ASN A 83 -9.26 8.69 -9.03
CA ASN A 83 -7.98 8.78 -9.74
C ASN A 83 -6.97 9.62 -8.95
N LEU A 84 -6.67 9.20 -7.72
CA LEU A 84 -5.70 9.84 -6.84
C LEU A 84 -4.68 8.80 -6.40
N ILE A 85 -3.41 9.06 -6.68
CA ILE A 85 -2.32 8.25 -6.16
C ILE A 85 -2.22 8.57 -4.67
N PRO A 86 -2.51 7.62 -3.75
CA PRO A 86 -2.48 7.89 -2.33
C PRO A 86 -1.05 8.32 -1.95
N PRO A 87 -0.87 9.45 -1.24
CA PRO A 87 0.44 9.84 -0.77
C PRO A 87 0.95 8.77 0.19
N LYS A 88 2.26 8.50 0.14
CA LYS A 88 2.89 7.65 1.16
C LYS A 88 2.61 8.28 2.53
N LYS A 89 2.16 7.47 3.50
CA LYS A 89 2.01 7.95 4.87
C LYS A 89 3.37 8.47 5.35
N PRO A 90 3.45 9.71 5.86
CA PRO A 90 4.71 10.21 6.39
C PRO A 90 5.13 9.36 7.60
N LYS A 91 6.43 9.18 7.78
CA LYS A 91 6.96 8.61 9.03
C LYS A 91 6.60 9.55 10.19
N THR A 92 6.28 8.97 11.33
CA THR A 92 6.04 9.76 12.55
C THR A 92 7.36 10.31 13.10
N PHE A 93 7.30 11.37 13.90
CA PHE A 93 8.50 11.93 14.55
C PHE A 93 9.26 10.87 15.38
N LEU A 94 8.53 10.00 16.10
CA LEU A 94 9.15 8.94 16.90
C LEU A 94 9.81 7.86 16.04
N GLU A 95 9.24 7.50 14.88
CA GLU A 95 9.89 6.58 13.94
C GLU A 95 11.20 7.17 13.40
N LEU A 96 11.24 8.48 13.14
CA LEU A 96 12.45 9.16 12.70
C LEU A 96 13.52 9.21 13.81
N VAL A 97 13.11 9.45 15.07
CA VAL A 97 14.03 9.40 16.22
C VAL A 97 14.54 7.98 16.43
N TRP A 98 13.67 6.97 16.34
CA TRP A 98 14.06 5.57 16.46
C TRP A 98 15.06 5.14 15.37
N GLU A 99 14.82 5.57 14.13
CA GLU A 99 15.74 5.35 13.01
C GLU A 99 17.09 6.05 13.24
N ALA A 100 17.09 7.27 13.80
CA ALA A 100 18.31 8.01 14.11
C ALA A 100 19.14 7.36 15.23
N LEU A 101 18.49 6.81 16.27
CA LEU A 101 19.16 6.13 17.39
C LEU A 101 19.83 4.80 16.99
N GLN A 102 19.55 4.27 15.80
CA GLN A 102 20.18 3.04 15.29
C GLN A 102 21.55 3.30 14.62
N ASP A 103 22.05 4.54 14.62
CA ASP A 103 23.41 4.86 14.18
C ASP A 103 24.44 4.30 15.16
N VAL A 104 25.37 3.48 14.65
CA VAL A 104 26.46 2.87 15.43
C VAL A 104 27.28 3.91 16.18
N THR A 105 27.46 5.10 15.62
CA THR A 105 28.18 6.21 16.24
C THR A 105 27.48 6.71 17.48
N LEU A 106 26.15 6.91 17.42
CA LEU A 106 25.37 7.34 18.58
C LEU A 106 25.38 6.27 19.67
N ILE A 107 25.15 5.00 19.30
CA ILE A 107 25.17 3.88 20.24
C ILE A 107 26.50 3.82 21.02
N ILE A 108 27.64 4.02 20.36
CA ILE A 108 28.94 4.04 21.04
C ILE A 108 29.03 5.21 22.04
N LEU A 109 28.51 6.39 21.68
CA LEU A 109 28.48 7.55 22.56
C LEU A 109 27.56 7.33 23.78
N GLU A 110 26.38 6.72 23.59
CA GLU A 110 25.49 6.34 24.70
C GLU A 110 26.17 5.35 25.66
N ILE A 111 26.84 4.32 25.13
CA ILE A 111 27.57 3.34 25.95
C ILE A 111 28.69 4.02 26.75
N ALA A 112 29.48 4.89 26.10
CA ALA A 112 30.54 5.64 26.77
C ALA A 112 29.99 6.57 27.87
N ALA A 113 28.84 7.20 27.64
CA ALA A 113 28.16 8.03 28.63
C ALA A 113 27.68 7.20 29.84
N ILE A 114 27.10 6.02 29.60
CA ILE A 114 26.69 5.10 30.67
C ILE A 114 27.90 4.65 31.50
N ILE A 115 29.00 4.24 30.86
CA ILE A 115 30.22 3.84 31.58
C ILE A 115 30.76 5.00 32.42
N SER A 116 30.81 6.21 31.85
CA SER A 116 31.26 7.41 32.57
C SER A 116 30.41 7.70 33.80
N LEU A 117 29.09 7.55 33.69
CA LEU A 117 28.15 7.73 34.79
C LEU A 117 28.33 6.66 35.87
N VAL A 118 28.48 5.40 35.50
CA VAL A 118 28.73 4.29 36.45
C VAL A 118 30.04 4.50 37.20
N LEU A 119 31.11 4.86 36.50
CA LEU A 119 32.41 5.16 37.12
C LEU A 119 32.35 6.37 38.05
N SER A 120 31.54 7.38 37.73
CA SER A 120 31.35 8.54 38.62
C SER A 120 30.77 8.18 39.98
N PHE A 121 30.03 7.07 40.08
CA PHE A 121 29.47 6.57 41.35
C PHE A 121 30.30 5.42 41.95
N TYR A 122 31.36 4.98 41.29
CA TYR A 122 32.26 3.95 41.80
C TYR A 122 33.23 4.56 42.82
N ARG A 123 33.07 4.20 44.10
CA ARG A 123 34.08 4.45 45.14
C ARG A 123 34.78 3.13 45.48
N PRO A 124 36.06 2.94 45.09
CA PRO A 124 36.80 1.79 45.54
C PRO A 124 37.03 1.90 47.06
N PRO A 125 36.70 0.87 47.86
CA PRO A 125 37.09 0.84 49.27
C PRO A 125 38.61 0.61 49.34
N GLY A 126 39.40 1.64 49.64
CA GLY A 126 40.84 1.46 49.90
C GLY A 126 41.80 2.66 49.76
N GLU A 127 41.39 3.83 49.27
CA GLU A 127 42.34 4.94 48.99
C GLU A 127 42.43 6.02 50.07
N ASP A 128 42.28 5.66 51.35
CA ASP A 128 42.57 6.57 52.49
C ASP A 128 43.96 6.30 53.13
N ASN A 129 44.74 5.31 52.68
CA ASN A 129 45.91 4.82 53.43
C ASN A 129 47.31 5.09 52.84
N GLU A 130 47.45 5.88 51.77
CA GLU A 130 48.77 6.11 51.13
C GLU A 130 49.18 7.59 50.98
N ARG A 131 48.42 8.54 51.55
CA ARG A 131 48.80 9.97 51.57
C ARG A 131 49.49 10.44 52.84
N GLU A 132 49.60 9.60 53.87
CA GLU A 132 50.14 9.97 55.19
C GLU A 132 51.63 9.60 55.41
N TYR A 133 52.29 8.98 54.42
CA TYR A 133 53.71 8.57 54.54
C TYR A 133 54.70 9.44 53.76
N LEU A 134 54.26 10.57 53.18
CA LEU A 134 55.11 11.48 52.38
C LEU A 134 55.09 12.95 52.86
N GLU A 135 54.77 13.20 54.13
CA GLU A 135 55.11 14.47 54.82
C GLU A 135 56.21 14.28 55.86
#